data_AF-A0A662M855-F1
#
_entry.id   AF-A0A662M855-F1
#
_cell.length_a   1.000
_cell.length_b   1.000
_cell.length_c   1.000
_cell.angle_alpha   90.00
_cell.angle_beta   90.00
_cell.angle_gamma   90.00
#
_symmetry.space_group_name_H-M   'P 1'
#
loop_
_entity.id
_entity.type
_entity.pdbx_description
1 polymer ?
#
loop_
_entity_poly.entity_id
_entity_poly.type
_entity_poly.pdbx_seq_one_letter_code
_entity_poly.pdbx_strand_id
1 'polypeptide(L)' 'ELGSGSVIRTAIKQLEAAELLRQVKGKGREVTPKGRALLDNTAYEVLQKIIKQNPELGKY' A
#
# COMPACT_ATOMS: atom_id res chain seq x y z
N GLU A 1 -7.08 -14.51 21.99
CA GLU A 1 -8.26 -14.51 21.11
C GLU A 1 -7.82 -14.61 19.66
N LEU A 2 -8.45 -15.47 18.85
CA LEU A 2 -8.12 -15.66 17.44
C LEU A 2 -8.60 -14.42 16.66
N GLY A 3 -7.73 -13.41 16.56
CA GLY A 3 -8.03 -12.16 15.86
C GLY A 3 -8.45 -12.39 14.42
N SER A 4 -9.57 -11.77 14.03
CA SER A 4 -10.08 -11.42 12.67
C SER A 4 -9.48 -12.09 11.40
N GLY A 5 -9.07 -13.36 11.43
CA GLY A 5 -8.38 -14.00 10.31
C GLY A 5 -9.21 -14.08 9.04
N SER A 6 -10.54 -14.06 9.18
CA SER A 6 -11.47 -13.90 8.04
C SER A 6 -11.32 -12.54 7.36
N VAL A 7 -11.21 -11.45 8.13
CA VAL A 7 -11.07 -10.09 7.61
C VAL A 7 -9.77 -9.93 6.82
N ILE A 8 -8.65 -10.39 7.39
CA ILE A 8 -7.33 -10.31 6.71
C ILE A 8 -7.35 -11.09 5.39
N ARG A 9 -7.92 -12.31 5.37
CA ARG A 9 -8.00 -13.10 4.14
C ARG A 9 -8.87 -12.43 3.09
N THR A 10 -9.99 -11.85 3.48
CA THR A 10 -10.87 -11.12 2.56
C THR A 10 -10.18 -9.90 1.99
N ALA A 11 -9.50 -9.11 2.82
CA ALA A 11 -8.74 -7.94 2.36
C ALA A 11 -7.62 -8.33 1.38
N ILE A 12 -6.83 -9.37 1.69
CA ILE A 12 -5.77 -9.86 0.80
C ILE A 12 -6.35 -10.31 -0.55
N LYS A 13 -7.47 -11.05 -0.55
CA LYS A 13 -8.12 -11.48 -1.79
C LYS A 13 -8.59 -10.31 -2.65
N GLN A 14 -9.13 -9.26 -2.03
CA GLN A 14 -9.54 -8.05 -2.74
C GLN A 14 -8.34 -7.31 -3.34
N LEU A 15 -7.24 -7.21 -2.60
CA LEU A 15 -6.00 -6.60 -3.09
C LEU A 15 -5.33 -7.41 -4.22
N GLU A 16 -5.40 -8.74 -4.17
CA GLU A 16 -4.98 -9.63 -5.25
C GLU A 16 -5.87 -9.47 -6.49
N ALA A 17 -7.21 -9.40 -6.32
CA ALA A 17 -8.15 -9.17 -7.41
C ALA A 17 -7.99 -7.78 -8.06
N ALA A 18 -7.55 -6.78 -7.30
CA ALA A 18 -7.21 -5.45 -7.81
C ALA A 18 -5.80 -5.37 -8.44
N GLU A 19 -5.06 -6.49 -8.48
CA GLU A 19 -3.68 -6.61 -8.95
C GLU A 19 -2.68 -5.75 -8.16
N LEU A 20 -2.98 -5.43 -6.91
CA LEU A 20 -2.10 -4.66 -6.01
C LEU A 20 -1.14 -5.57 -5.23
N LEU A 21 -1.54 -6.84 -5.03
CA LEU A 21 -0.70 -7.91 -4.48
C LEU A 21 -0.62 -9.08 -5.45
N ARG A 22 0.45 -9.88 -5.35
CA ARG A 22 0.59 -11.17 -6.02
C ARG A 22 1.09 -12.24 -5.07
N GLN A 23 0.66 -13.48 -5.29
CA GLN A 23 1.23 -14.62 -4.58
C GLN A 23 2.57 -15.01 -5.18
N VAL A 24 3.56 -15.27 -4.31
CA VAL A 24 4.86 -15.82 -4.68
C VAL A 24 4.97 -17.22 -4.07
N LYS A 25 5.09 -18.24 -4.93
CA LYS A 25 5.13 -19.64 -4.52
C LYS A 25 6.23 -19.87 -3.48
N GLY A 26 5.87 -20.39 -2.32
CA GLY A 26 6.79 -20.64 -1.20
C GLY A 26 7.28 -19.40 -0.45
N LYS A 27 6.86 -18.18 -0.82
CA LYS A 27 7.32 -16.92 -0.20
C LYS A 27 6.21 -16.01 0.32
N GLY A 28 4.94 -16.37 0.11
CA GLY A 28 3.79 -15.59 0.60
C GLY A 28 3.25 -14.63 -0.46
N ARG A 29 3.07 -13.35 -0.11
CA ARG A 29 2.55 -12.31 -1.00
C ARG A 29 3.55 -11.19 -1.15
N GLU A 30 3.55 -10.57 -2.30
CA GLU A 30 4.41 -9.43 -2.64
C GLU A 30 3.56 -8.31 -3.26
N VAL A 31 3.95 -7.06 -3.03
CA VAL A 31 3.33 -5.90 -3.67
C VAL A 31 3.72 -5.86 -5.15
N THR A 32 2.73 -5.70 -6.02
CA THR A 32 2.99 -5.58 -7.47
C THR A 32 3.56 -4.20 -7.82
N PRO A 33 4.12 -4.01 -9.03
CA PRO A 33 4.48 -2.68 -9.50
C PRO A 33 3.31 -1.69 -9.46
N LYS A 34 2.08 -2.13 -9.77
CA LYS A 34 0.85 -1.34 -9.68
C LYS A 34 0.54 -0.94 -8.23
N GLY A 35 0.65 -1.88 -7.29
CA GLY A 35 0.46 -1.62 -5.87
C GLY A 35 1.48 -0.61 -5.32
N ARG A 36 2.74 -0.73 -5.74
CA ARG A 36 3.79 0.22 -5.36
C ARG A 36 3.52 1.60 -5.92
N ALA A 37 3.21 1.72 -7.20
CA ALA A 37 2.88 3.01 -7.83
C ALA A 37 1.69 3.72 -7.14
N LEU A 38 0.64 2.96 -6.77
CA LEU A 38 -0.50 3.49 -6.03
C LEU A 38 -0.06 4.12 -4.69
N LEU A 39 0.75 3.38 -3.91
CA LEU A 39 1.24 3.85 -2.62
C LEU A 39 2.18 5.05 -2.77
N ASP A 40 3.11 5.01 -3.73
CA ASP A 40 4.08 6.08 -3.96
C ASP A 40 3.37 7.39 -4.37
N ASN A 41 2.40 7.31 -5.30
CA ASN A 41 1.60 8.46 -5.69
C ASN A 41 0.77 9.02 -4.53
N THR A 42 0.15 8.14 -3.75
CA THR A 42 -0.65 8.55 -2.58
C THR A 42 0.23 9.22 -1.53
N ALA A 43 1.41 8.66 -1.26
CA ALA A 43 2.39 9.23 -0.34
C ALA A 43 2.88 10.60 -0.82
N TYR A 44 3.15 10.74 -2.12
CA TYR A 44 3.54 12.01 -2.72
C TYR A 44 2.44 13.07 -2.57
N GLU A 45 1.17 12.74 -2.85
CA GLU A 45 0.05 13.67 -2.67
C GLU A 45 -0.10 14.14 -1.22
N VAL A 46 0.09 13.22 -0.25
CA VAL A 46 0.08 13.56 1.17
C VAL A 46 1.27 14.47 1.51
N LEU A 47 2.47 14.16 1.02
CA LEU A 47 3.66 14.98 1.23
C LEU A 47 3.46 16.39 0.67
N GLN A 48 2.90 16.54 -0.53
CA GLN A 48 2.61 17.86 -1.12
C GLN A 48 1.64 18.68 -0.25
N LYS A 49 0.65 18.04 0.39
CA LYS A 49 -0.24 18.71 1.34
C LYS A 49 0.50 19.16 2.60
N ILE A 50 1.44 18.35 3.09
CA ILE A 50 2.26 18.66 4.26
C ILE A 50 3.24 19.80 3.94
N ILE A 51 3.91 19.79 2.79
CA ILE A 51 4.86 20.84 2.36
C ILE A 51 4.15 22.20 2.28
N LYS A 52 2.90 22.24 1.81
CA LYS A 52 2.11 23.49 1.81
C LYS A 52 1.93 24.09 3.21
N GLN A 53 1.91 23.26 4.25
CA GLN A 53 1.79 23.68 5.65
C GLN A 53 3.16 23.92 6.30
N ASN A 54 4.19 23.19 5.85
CA ASN A 54 5.57 23.30 6.34
C ASN A 54 6.56 23.22 5.17
N PRO A 55 6.91 24.37 4.55
CA PRO A 55 7.73 24.41 3.34
C PRO A 55 9.13 23.82 3.48
N GLU A 56 9.68 23.78 4.70
CA GLU A 56 11.03 23.25 4.97
C GLU A 56 11.16 21.75 4.66
N LEU A 57 10.05 21.01 4.66
CA LEU A 57 10.02 19.60 4.30
C LEU A 57 10.17 19.34 2.80
N GLY A 58 10.02 20.35 1.94
CA GLY A 58 10.21 20.20 0.49
C GLY A 58 11.65 20.00 0.04
N LYS A 59 12.61 20.02 0.99
CA LYS A 59 14.03 19.79 0.75
C LYS A 59 14.40 18.30 0.69
N TYR A 60 13.50 17.40 1.09
CA TYR A 60 13.71 15.96 1.23
C TYR A 60 12.59 15.18 0.53
#